data_AF-A0A3D2W6Y5-F1
#
_entry.id   AF-A0A3D2W6Y5-F1
#
_cell.length_a   1.000
_cell.length_b   1.000
_cell.length_c   1.000
_cell.angle_alpha   90.00
_cell.angle_beta   90.00
_cell.angle_gamma   90.00
#
_symmetry.space_group_name_H-M   'P 1'
#
loop_
_entity.id
_entity.type
_entity.pdbx_description
1 polymer ?
#
loop_
_entity_poly.entity_id
_entity_poly.type
_entity_poly.pdbx_seq_one_letter_code
_entity_poly.pdbx_strand_id
1 'polypeptide(L)'
;MEMKRCGNVFILTCMIMRRQPNMKEIKPSPYRKAIRFFSFCNHLTYGSTDSVIADTILMHIRNVDRITLEGIADESNISLSSVSRFFTKCGFDGIQDFKLSLSEYLNAGGKMRTRSFLKEYAGMEYSDLSRSMKERGENSLNATYMQTDIEKLQDIVRIFKREQNVMIAGDTRELACFNLFQLDLACQGISALFKNINDISGSFAGYLRNEKCALCLISVYKGWYTEEIRTLANQAKQYHHPVILFTQDEAVASDDMDLVFTYGIPGSINDGYYSLHYLADMMSAMLYLEE
;
A
#
# COMPACT_ATOMS: atom_id res chain seq x y z
N MET A 1 44.14 0.38 -22.48
CA MET A 1 43.65 1.67 -21.95
C MET A 1 42.65 2.21 -22.94
N GLU A 2 41.38 1.80 -22.83
CA GLU A 2 40.27 2.34 -23.62
C GLU A 2 39.02 2.39 -22.73
N MET A 3 38.55 3.62 -22.49
CA MET A 3 37.29 3.93 -21.83
C MET A 3 36.12 3.57 -22.75
N LYS A 4 35.32 2.57 -22.37
CA LYS A 4 33.99 2.36 -22.97
C LYS A 4 32.98 3.32 -22.32
N ARG A 5 32.38 4.16 -23.17
CA ARG A 5 31.34 5.14 -22.84
C ARG A 5 30.10 4.44 -22.27
N CYS A 6 29.72 4.81 -21.04
CA CYS A 6 28.35 4.71 -20.55
C CYS A 6 27.46 5.67 -21.35
N GLY A 7 26.36 5.15 -21.89
CA GLY A 7 25.34 5.94 -22.55
C GLY A 7 24.22 5.04 -23.04
N ASN A 8 23.25 4.77 -22.16
CA ASN A 8 21.85 4.46 -22.47
C ASN A 8 21.13 3.98 -21.20
N VAL A 9 20.87 4.90 -20.28
CA VAL A 9 19.82 4.74 -19.26
C VAL A 9 19.18 6.11 -19.11
N PHE A 10 18.39 6.54 -20.08
CA PHE A 10 17.38 7.60 -19.98
C PHE A 10 16.72 7.64 -21.36
N ILE A 11 15.39 7.79 -21.40
CA ILE A 11 14.50 7.68 -22.57
C ILE A 11 13.92 6.25 -22.77
N LEU A 12 13.06 5.83 -21.85
CA LEU A 12 11.96 4.92 -22.18
C LEU A 12 10.69 5.31 -21.40
N THR A 13 10.26 6.57 -21.50
CA THR A 13 9.04 7.06 -20.81
C THR A 13 7.98 7.62 -21.78
N CYS A 14 8.17 7.56 -23.11
CA CYS A 14 7.24 8.23 -24.05
C CYS A 14 6.65 7.38 -25.18
N MET A 15 6.80 6.06 -25.22
CA MET A 15 6.11 5.26 -26.25
C MET A 15 5.63 3.93 -25.70
N ILE A 16 4.42 3.90 -25.13
CA ILE A 16 3.36 2.90 -25.32
C ILE A 16 2.06 3.57 -24.82
N MET A 17 1.46 4.42 -25.65
CA MET A 17 0.01 4.69 -25.60
C MET A 17 -0.61 4.08 -26.85
N ARG A 18 -0.65 2.74 -26.91
CA ARG A 18 -1.59 2.04 -27.80
C ARG A 18 -2.80 1.67 -26.95
N ARG A 19 -3.97 2.16 -27.35
CA ARG A 19 -5.28 1.88 -26.73
C ARG A 19 -5.39 0.39 -26.38
N GLN A 20 -5.55 0.11 -25.08
CA GLN A 20 -5.80 -1.24 -24.58
C GLN A 20 -7.22 -1.67 -24.97
N PRO A 21 -7.42 -2.82 -25.64
CA PRO A 21 -8.74 -3.38 -25.81
C PRO A 21 -9.13 -4.17 -24.54
N ASN A 22 -10.27 -3.81 -23.95
CA ASN A 22 -11.03 -4.56 -22.94
C ASN A 22 -10.44 -4.71 -21.53
N MET A 23 -10.03 -3.61 -20.92
CA MET A 23 -10.12 -3.50 -19.45
C MET A 23 -11.43 -2.77 -19.15
N LYS A 24 -12.41 -3.42 -18.49
CA LYS A 24 -13.47 -2.65 -17.83
C LYS A 24 -12.75 -1.77 -16.82
N GLU A 25 -12.73 -0.47 -17.04
CA GLU A 25 -12.14 0.48 -16.12
C GLU A 25 -12.93 0.38 -14.80
N ILE A 26 -12.38 -0.35 -13.82
CA ILE A 26 -13.02 -0.52 -12.52
C ILE A 26 -12.95 0.87 -11.87
N LYS A 27 -14.11 1.53 -11.74
CA LYS A 27 -14.18 2.80 -11.01
C LYS A 27 -13.69 2.56 -9.59
N PRO A 28 -12.76 3.39 -9.08
CA PRO A 28 -12.24 3.22 -7.72
C PRO A 28 -13.37 3.36 -6.71
N SER A 29 -13.36 2.51 -5.68
CA SER A 29 -14.29 2.62 -4.55
C SER A 29 -14.15 3.99 -3.85
N PRO A 30 -15.19 4.50 -3.17
CA PRO A 30 -15.12 5.79 -2.48
C PRO A 30 -13.98 5.82 -1.43
N TYR A 31 -13.79 4.72 -0.70
CA TYR A 31 -12.65 4.54 0.20
C TYR A 31 -11.29 4.75 -0.49
N ARG A 32 -11.08 4.19 -1.68
CA ARG A 32 -9.83 4.37 -2.46
C ARG A 32 -9.69 5.80 -3.00
N LYS A 33 -10.78 6.44 -3.43
CA LYS A 33 -10.74 7.85 -3.84
C LYS A 33 -10.24 8.74 -2.69
N ALA A 34 -10.70 8.50 -1.46
CA ALA A 34 -10.23 9.23 -0.29
C ALA A 34 -8.74 8.99 0.00
N ILE A 35 -8.24 7.75 -0.10
CA ILE A 35 -6.79 7.49 0.05
C ILE A 35 -5.98 8.22 -1.04
N ARG A 36 -6.43 8.17 -2.29
CA ARG A 36 -5.79 8.89 -3.40
C ARG A 36 -5.78 10.39 -3.18
N PHE A 37 -6.81 10.96 -2.55
CA PHE A 37 -6.81 12.37 -2.16
C PHE A 37 -5.66 12.70 -1.19
N PHE A 38 -5.44 11.91 -0.14
CA PHE A 38 -4.31 12.13 0.77
C PHE A 38 -2.97 11.94 0.05
N SER A 39 -2.85 10.92 -0.80
CA SER A 39 -1.66 10.72 -1.64
C SER A 39 -1.41 11.93 -2.53
N PHE A 40 -2.43 12.45 -3.21
CA PHE A 40 -2.35 13.65 -4.02
C PHE A 40 -1.87 14.85 -3.20
N CYS A 41 -2.45 15.08 -2.01
CA CYS A 41 -2.05 16.16 -1.10
C CYS A 41 -0.56 16.08 -0.72
N ASN A 42 -0.05 14.88 -0.43
CA ASN A 42 1.35 14.66 -0.04
C ASN A 42 2.37 15.03 -1.14
N HIS A 43 1.93 15.11 -2.40
CA HIS A 43 2.78 15.45 -3.55
C HIS A 43 2.57 16.89 -4.05
N LEU A 44 1.74 17.69 -3.38
CA LEU A 44 1.51 19.07 -3.76
C LEU A 44 2.74 19.92 -3.50
N THR A 45 3.02 20.83 -4.43
CA THR A 45 4.07 21.84 -4.24
C THR A 45 3.60 22.85 -3.19
N TYR A 46 4.42 23.06 -2.16
CA TYR A 46 4.13 24.01 -1.09
C TYR A 46 3.87 25.41 -1.64
N GLY A 47 2.80 26.06 -1.16
CA GLY A 47 2.38 27.40 -1.57
C GLY A 47 1.69 27.46 -2.93
N SER A 48 1.51 26.34 -3.63
CA SER A 48 0.67 26.27 -4.83
C SER A 48 -0.81 26.48 -4.46
N THR A 49 -1.61 26.96 -5.42
CA THR A 49 -3.07 27.10 -5.26
C THR A 49 -3.72 25.80 -4.76
N ASP A 50 -3.33 24.66 -5.34
CA ASP A 50 -3.85 23.35 -4.92
C ASP A 50 -3.45 23.00 -3.48
N SER A 51 -2.22 23.33 -3.04
CA SER A 51 -1.80 23.08 -1.66
C SER A 51 -2.59 23.92 -0.65
N VAL A 52 -2.87 25.19 -0.96
CA VAL A 52 -3.67 26.05 -0.08
C VAL A 52 -5.11 25.53 0.01
N ILE A 53 -5.71 25.10 -1.10
CA ILE A 53 -7.04 24.46 -1.10
C ILE A 53 -7.03 23.20 -0.24
N ALA A 54 -6.01 22.33 -0.43
CA ALA A 54 -5.87 21.10 0.33
C ALA A 54 -5.74 21.37 1.83
N ASP A 55 -4.89 22.31 2.23
CA ASP A 55 -4.69 22.70 3.64
C ASP A 55 -5.99 23.18 4.29
N THR A 56 -6.76 24.05 3.60
CA THR A 56 -8.09 24.49 4.05
C THR A 56 -9.04 23.31 4.26
N ILE A 57 -9.08 22.35 3.33
CA ILE A 57 -9.89 21.14 3.47
C ILE A 57 -9.44 20.30 4.67
N LEU A 58 -8.13 20.09 4.84
CA LEU A 58 -7.56 19.25 5.89
C LEU A 58 -7.83 19.82 7.30
N MET A 59 -7.86 21.14 7.47
CA MET A 59 -8.24 21.78 8.74
C MET A 59 -9.67 21.44 9.18
N HIS A 60 -10.58 21.25 8.21
CA HIS A 60 -12.01 20.99 8.46
C HIS A 60 -12.40 19.52 8.27
N ILE A 61 -11.43 18.62 8.07
CA ILE A 61 -11.67 17.23 7.67
C ILE A 61 -12.55 16.44 8.64
N ARG A 62 -12.50 16.78 9.93
CA ARG A 62 -13.33 16.17 10.98
C ARG A 62 -14.83 16.45 10.80
N ASN A 63 -15.16 17.55 10.14
CA ASN A 63 -16.51 18.02 9.87
C ASN A 63 -16.79 18.06 8.36
N VAL A 64 -16.36 17.03 7.62
CA VAL A 64 -16.45 16.94 6.16
C VAL A 64 -17.83 17.30 5.60
N ASP A 65 -18.91 16.94 6.30
CA ASP A 65 -20.28 17.24 5.87
C ASP A 65 -20.55 18.75 5.75
N ARG A 66 -19.83 19.58 6.52
CA ARG A 66 -19.98 21.05 6.56
C ARG A 66 -19.12 21.78 5.53
N ILE A 67 -18.18 21.10 4.88
CA ILE A 67 -17.29 21.72 3.89
C ILE A 67 -18.12 22.17 2.67
N THR A 68 -17.96 23.41 2.20
CA THR A 68 -18.63 23.90 0.97
C THR A 68 -17.60 24.50 0.01
N LEU A 69 -17.95 24.60 -1.28
CA LEU A 69 -17.05 25.20 -2.27
C LEU A 69 -16.80 26.68 -1.93
N GLU A 70 -17.86 27.39 -1.53
CA GLU A 70 -17.83 28.79 -1.13
C GLU A 70 -16.99 28.98 0.14
N GLY A 71 -17.18 28.12 1.15
CA GLY A 71 -16.41 28.20 2.39
C GLY A 71 -14.92 27.99 2.17
N ILE A 72 -14.55 27.02 1.32
CA ILE A 72 -13.15 26.82 0.94
C ILE A 72 -12.63 28.03 0.17
N ALA A 73 -13.38 28.54 -0.81
CA ALA A 73 -12.97 29.67 -1.64
C ALA A 73 -12.69 30.93 -0.81
N ASP A 74 -13.60 31.24 0.12
CA ASP A 74 -13.49 32.40 0.99
C ASP A 74 -12.30 32.27 1.95
N GLU A 75 -12.13 31.13 2.61
CA GLU A 75 -11.06 30.90 3.60
C GLU A 75 -9.67 30.80 2.96
N SER A 76 -9.58 30.19 1.77
CA SER A 76 -8.32 30.08 1.03
C SER A 76 -7.99 31.30 0.18
N ASN A 77 -8.91 32.28 0.07
CA ASN A 77 -8.82 33.41 -0.85
C ASN A 77 -8.54 32.99 -2.30
N ILE A 78 -9.23 31.93 -2.75
CA ILE A 78 -9.09 31.34 -4.08
C ILE A 78 -10.45 31.32 -4.76
N SER A 79 -10.48 31.54 -6.08
CA SER A 79 -11.75 31.55 -6.82
C SER A 79 -12.52 30.23 -6.69
N LEU A 80 -13.85 30.32 -6.60
CA LEU A 80 -14.76 29.17 -6.57
C LEU A 80 -14.50 28.18 -7.74
N SER A 81 -14.14 28.71 -8.92
CA SER A 81 -13.83 27.91 -10.10
C SER A 81 -12.55 27.07 -9.96
N SER A 82 -11.56 27.58 -9.22
CA SER A 82 -10.32 26.85 -8.95
C SER A 82 -10.56 25.76 -7.91
N VAL A 83 -11.34 26.06 -6.87
CA VAL A 83 -11.77 25.08 -5.86
C VAL A 83 -12.59 23.94 -6.50
N SER A 84 -13.53 24.26 -7.39
CA SER A 84 -14.29 23.24 -8.11
C SER A 84 -13.38 22.33 -8.97
N ARG A 85 -12.44 22.93 -9.72
CA ARG A 85 -11.47 22.18 -10.54
C ARG A 85 -10.54 21.31 -9.70
N PHE A 86 -10.19 21.73 -8.49
CA PHE A 86 -9.35 20.95 -7.59
C PHE A 86 -9.96 19.57 -7.28
N PHE A 87 -11.28 19.49 -7.01
CA PHE A 87 -11.94 18.21 -6.78
C PHE A 87 -11.88 17.28 -7.99
N THR A 88 -12.11 17.82 -9.19
CA THR A 88 -11.97 17.05 -10.44
C THR A 88 -10.53 16.58 -10.67
N LYS A 89 -9.54 17.43 -10.35
CA LYS A 89 -8.12 17.08 -10.43
C LYS A 89 -7.76 15.93 -9.47
N CYS A 90 -8.39 15.89 -8.30
CA CYS A 90 -8.23 14.80 -7.33
C CYS A 90 -9.00 13.51 -7.73
N GLY A 91 -9.72 13.52 -8.86
CA GLY A 91 -10.46 12.35 -9.37
C GLY A 91 -11.87 12.20 -8.79
N PHE A 92 -12.46 13.27 -8.26
CA PHE A 92 -13.86 13.29 -7.81
C PHE A 92 -14.77 13.90 -8.87
N ASP A 93 -16.01 13.43 -8.93
CA ASP A 93 -17.04 13.98 -9.82
C ASP A 93 -17.52 15.38 -9.34
N GLY A 94 -17.22 15.73 -8.08
CA GLY A 94 -17.50 17.03 -7.46
C GLY A 94 -17.42 16.95 -5.94
N ILE A 95 -17.77 18.04 -5.25
CA ILE A 95 -17.68 18.12 -3.79
C ILE A 95 -18.54 17.08 -3.06
N GLN A 96 -19.69 16.69 -3.62
CA GLN A 96 -20.57 15.70 -2.99
C GLN A 96 -19.97 14.29 -3.04
N ASP A 97 -19.36 13.90 -4.17
CA ASP A 97 -18.62 12.65 -4.32
C ASP A 97 -17.39 12.61 -3.40
N PHE A 98 -16.69 13.74 -3.26
CA PHE A 98 -15.62 13.91 -2.27
C PHE A 98 -16.13 13.69 -0.83
N LYS A 99 -17.22 14.36 -0.42
CA LYS A 99 -17.78 14.23 0.92
C LYS A 99 -18.17 12.78 1.23
N LEU A 100 -18.86 12.12 0.31
CA LEU A 100 -19.24 10.72 0.46
C LEU A 100 -18.00 9.84 0.65
N SER A 101 -17.03 9.97 -0.26
CA SER A 101 -15.77 9.19 -0.24
C SER A 101 -15.00 9.37 1.07
N LEU A 102 -14.84 10.62 1.51
CA LEU A 102 -14.10 10.93 2.72
C LEU A 102 -14.88 10.51 3.99
N SER A 103 -16.20 10.67 4.02
CA SER A 103 -17.04 10.18 5.11
C SER A 103 -16.95 8.66 5.27
N GLU A 104 -17.01 7.91 4.16
CA GLU A 104 -16.80 6.45 4.18
C GLU A 104 -15.41 6.09 4.71
N TYR A 105 -14.36 6.75 4.23
CA TYR A 105 -12.99 6.53 4.71
C TYR A 105 -12.83 6.80 6.21
N LEU A 106 -13.35 7.94 6.69
CA LEU A 106 -13.30 8.31 8.09
C LEU A 106 -14.13 7.36 8.97
N ASN A 107 -15.27 6.88 8.48
CA ASN A 107 -16.11 5.91 9.19
C ASN A 107 -15.45 4.52 9.26
N ALA A 108 -14.84 4.05 8.16
CA ALA A 108 -14.22 2.74 8.06
C ALA A 108 -12.90 2.64 8.84
N GLY A 109 -12.01 3.63 8.70
CA GLY A 109 -10.67 3.59 9.32
C GLY A 109 -10.56 4.47 10.56
N GLY A 110 -10.87 5.76 10.43
CA GLY A 110 -10.60 6.78 11.46
C GLY A 110 -11.42 6.61 12.74
N LYS A 111 -12.74 6.43 12.61
CA LYS A 111 -13.66 6.29 13.75
C LYS A 111 -13.55 4.92 14.42
N MET A 112 -13.31 3.85 13.67
CA MET A 112 -13.04 2.53 14.24
C MET A 112 -11.77 2.56 15.09
N ARG A 113 -10.65 3.09 14.55
CA ARG A 113 -9.40 3.23 15.31
C ARG A 113 -9.58 4.09 16.56
N THR A 114 -10.19 5.26 16.42
CA THR A 114 -10.43 6.18 17.55
C THR A 114 -11.29 5.51 18.62
N ARG A 115 -12.35 4.81 18.24
CA ARG A 115 -13.22 4.08 19.17
C ARG A 115 -12.48 2.95 19.87
N SER A 116 -11.65 2.18 19.16
CA SER A 116 -10.83 1.13 19.76
C SER A 116 -9.83 1.70 20.77
N PHE A 117 -9.13 2.78 20.40
CA PHE A 117 -8.17 3.44 21.29
C PHE A 117 -8.84 4.05 22.52
N LEU A 118 -9.99 4.71 22.37
CA LEU A 118 -10.76 5.22 23.51
C LEU A 118 -11.27 4.09 24.39
N LYS A 119 -11.72 2.96 23.83
CA LYS A 119 -12.16 1.81 24.62
C LYS A 119 -11.01 1.16 25.38
N GLU A 120 -9.86 1.04 24.75
CA GLU A 120 -8.71 0.30 25.28
C GLU A 120 -7.88 1.13 26.27
N TYR A 121 -7.77 2.44 26.06
CA TYR A 121 -6.81 3.29 26.76
C TYR A 121 -7.42 4.48 27.53
N ALA A 122 -8.75 4.67 27.51
CA ALA A 122 -9.35 5.77 28.26
C ALA A 122 -9.08 5.65 29.76
N GLY A 123 -8.56 6.74 30.34
CA GLY A 123 -8.28 6.82 31.77
C GLY A 123 -7.01 6.12 32.23
N MET A 124 -6.19 5.59 31.31
CA MET A 124 -4.87 5.06 31.66
C MET A 124 -3.86 6.19 31.92
N GLU A 125 -2.98 5.96 32.89
CA GLU A 125 -1.77 6.77 33.06
C GLU A 125 -0.79 6.53 31.92
N TYR A 126 0.01 7.54 31.57
CA TYR A 126 0.95 7.45 30.44
C TYR A 126 1.96 6.31 30.56
N SER A 127 2.40 5.97 31.78
CA SER A 127 3.30 4.84 32.02
C SER A 127 2.65 3.50 31.70
N ASP A 128 1.37 3.33 32.03
CA ASP A 128 0.64 2.09 31.75
C ASP A 128 0.28 2.00 30.27
N LEU A 129 -0.08 3.12 29.63
CA LEU A 129 -0.22 3.18 28.16
C LEU A 129 1.07 2.75 27.45
N SER A 130 2.22 3.26 27.89
CA SER A 130 3.53 2.88 27.33
C SER A 130 3.80 1.38 27.51
N ARG A 131 3.52 0.82 28.69
CA ARG A 131 3.65 -0.62 28.96
C ARG A 131 2.74 -1.44 28.04
N SER A 132 1.45 -1.10 27.93
CA SER A 132 0.50 -1.82 27.09
C SER A 132 0.87 -1.77 25.60
N MET A 133 1.35 -0.62 25.11
CA MET A 133 1.83 -0.51 23.72
C MET A 133 3.05 -1.39 23.46
N LYS A 134 4.00 -1.45 24.41
CA LYS A 134 5.16 -2.36 24.34
C LYS A 134 4.71 -3.82 24.31
N GLU A 135 3.85 -4.22 25.25
CA GLU A 135 3.35 -5.59 25.36
C GLU A 135 2.62 -6.03 24.09
N ARG A 136 1.85 -5.15 23.44
CA ARG A 136 1.23 -5.44 22.13
C ARG A 136 2.25 -5.80 21.06
N GLY A 137 3.34 -5.03 20.96
CA GLY A 137 4.43 -5.30 20.02
C GLY A 137 5.13 -6.62 20.32
N GLU A 138 5.49 -6.85 21.59
CA GLU A 138 6.12 -8.10 22.05
C GLU A 138 5.24 -9.31 21.76
N ASN A 139 3.94 -9.23 22.05
CA ASN A 139 3.01 -10.32 21.79
C ASN A 139 2.88 -10.64 20.31
N SER A 140 2.82 -9.63 19.43
CA SER A 140 2.74 -9.83 17.98
C SER A 140 4.02 -10.48 17.41
N LEU A 141 5.19 -10.01 17.87
CA LEU A 141 6.48 -10.60 17.49
C LEU A 141 6.61 -12.04 17.99
N ASN A 142 6.29 -12.29 19.25
CA ASN A 142 6.33 -13.63 19.84
C ASN A 142 5.38 -14.59 19.11
N ALA A 143 4.15 -14.17 18.82
CA ALA A 143 3.21 -14.96 18.04
C ALA A 143 3.77 -15.30 16.64
N THR A 144 4.37 -14.32 15.98
CA THR A 144 5.02 -14.51 14.67
C THR A 144 6.15 -15.51 14.77
N TYR A 145 7.08 -15.32 15.71
CA TYR A 145 8.21 -16.21 15.92
C TYR A 145 7.77 -17.66 16.14
N MET A 146 6.78 -17.87 17.02
CA MET A 146 6.33 -19.21 17.39
C MET A 146 5.63 -19.96 16.25
N GLN A 147 5.02 -19.26 15.30
CA GLN A 147 4.31 -19.87 14.15
C GLN A 147 5.08 -19.77 12.83
N THR A 148 6.27 -19.18 12.83
CA THR A 148 7.06 -18.99 11.62
C THR A 148 7.46 -20.34 11.03
N ASP A 149 6.95 -20.61 9.82
CA ASP A 149 7.38 -21.74 9.00
C ASP A 149 8.66 -21.36 8.26
N ILE A 150 9.81 -21.78 8.80
CA ILE A 150 11.13 -21.41 8.28
C ILE A 150 11.35 -21.97 6.87
N GLU A 151 10.91 -23.21 6.60
CA GLU A 151 11.06 -23.85 5.29
C GLU A 151 10.27 -23.09 4.23
N LYS A 152 9.02 -22.72 4.55
CA LYS A 152 8.20 -21.91 3.66
C LYS A 152 8.82 -20.54 3.39
N LEU A 153 9.45 -19.90 4.39
CA LEU A 153 10.12 -18.62 4.18
C LEU A 153 11.36 -18.76 3.28
N GLN A 154 12.13 -19.84 3.44
CA GLN A 154 13.24 -20.18 2.54
C GLN A 154 12.74 -20.41 1.11
N ASP A 155 11.62 -21.11 0.93
CA ASP A 155 11.03 -21.33 -0.39
C ASP A 155 10.62 -20.02 -1.07
N ILE A 156 10.09 -19.05 -0.33
CA ILE A 156 9.82 -17.70 -0.85
C ILE A 156 11.12 -17.04 -1.34
N VAL A 157 12.19 -17.08 -0.54
CA VAL A 157 13.49 -16.51 -0.91
C VAL A 157 14.06 -17.19 -2.16
N ARG A 158 13.94 -18.52 -2.26
CA ARG A 158 14.33 -19.28 -3.46
C ARG A 158 13.51 -18.92 -4.68
N ILE A 159 12.20 -18.69 -4.53
CA ILE A 159 11.36 -18.19 -5.61
C ILE A 159 11.88 -16.84 -6.11
N PHE A 160 12.21 -15.92 -5.21
CA PHE A 160 12.74 -14.60 -5.59
C PHE A 160 14.10 -14.72 -6.30
N LYS A 161 15.01 -15.55 -5.80
CA LYS A 161 16.29 -15.86 -6.46
C LYS A 161 16.07 -16.50 -7.84
N ARG A 162 15.08 -17.37 -8.00
CA ARG A 162 14.80 -18.03 -9.30
C ARG A 162 14.18 -17.07 -10.31
N GLU A 163 13.23 -16.25 -9.89
CA GLU A 163 12.49 -15.37 -10.80
C GLU A 163 13.29 -14.13 -11.21
N GLN A 164 14.26 -13.67 -10.40
CA GLN A 164 15.13 -12.50 -10.63
C GLN A 164 14.41 -11.15 -10.79
N ASN A 165 13.11 -11.13 -11.10
CA ASN A 165 12.23 -9.99 -11.00
C ASN A 165 11.13 -10.30 -9.99
N VAL A 166 10.91 -9.38 -9.05
CA VAL A 166 9.91 -9.51 -7.99
C VAL A 166 9.11 -8.23 -7.93
N MET A 167 7.79 -8.35 -7.93
CA MET A 167 6.88 -7.25 -7.63
C MET A 167 6.33 -7.43 -6.22
N ILE A 168 6.62 -6.51 -5.32
CA ILE A 168 6.06 -6.49 -3.98
C ILE A 168 4.97 -5.43 -3.92
N ALA A 169 3.75 -5.85 -3.62
CA ALA A 169 2.57 -4.99 -3.55
C ALA A 169 1.96 -4.99 -2.15
N GLY A 170 1.72 -3.79 -1.63
CA GLY A 170 1.15 -3.50 -0.32
C GLY A 170 0.76 -2.03 -0.22
N ASP A 171 0.24 -1.59 0.91
CA ASP A 171 0.10 -0.18 1.24
C ASP A 171 1.47 0.46 1.55
N THR A 172 1.51 1.78 1.72
CA THR A 172 2.76 2.51 1.95
C THR A 172 3.52 2.00 3.19
N ARG A 173 2.81 1.63 4.26
CA ARG A 173 3.42 1.22 5.52
C ARG A 173 3.88 -0.24 5.46
N GLU A 174 3.12 -1.10 4.80
CA GLU A 174 3.50 -2.49 4.51
C GLU A 174 4.78 -2.53 3.69
N LEU A 175 4.84 -1.74 2.60
CA LEU A 175 6.04 -1.64 1.77
C LEU A 175 7.23 -1.06 2.54
N ALA A 176 7.01 -0.07 3.41
CA ALA A 176 8.08 0.50 4.22
C ALA A 176 8.80 -0.54 5.10
N CYS A 177 8.10 -1.58 5.56
CA CYS A 177 8.70 -2.68 6.31
C CYS A 177 9.74 -3.47 5.51
N PHE A 178 9.62 -3.49 4.18
CA PHE A 178 10.50 -4.25 3.28
C PHE A 178 11.54 -3.38 2.56
N ASN A 179 11.68 -2.09 2.86
CA ASN A 179 12.61 -1.20 2.14
C ASN A 179 14.06 -1.69 2.18
N LEU A 180 14.55 -2.19 3.32
CA LEU A 180 15.90 -2.75 3.42
C LEU A 180 16.01 -4.06 2.64
N PHE A 181 15.01 -4.93 2.75
CA PHE A 181 14.95 -6.16 1.97
C PHE A 181 14.96 -5.90 0.45
N GLN A 182 14.31 -4.84 -0.02
CA GLN A 182 14.37 -4.42 -1.43
C GLN A 182 15.80 -4.09 -1.87
N LEU A 183 16.55 -3.38 -1.01
CA LEU A 183 17.95 -3.06 -1.24
C LEU A 183 18.79 -4.34 -1.26
N ASP A 184 18.57 -5.26 -0.33
CA ASP A 184 19.28 -6.54 -0.29
C ASP A 184 19.01 -7.40 -1.52
N LEU A 185 17.75 -7.48 -1.98
CA LEU A 185 17.42 -8.11 -3.26
C LEU A 185 18.19 -7.48 -4.42
N ALA A 186 18.24 -6.15 -4.49
CA ALA A 186 18.98 -5.44 -5.54
C ALA A 186 20.50 -5.72 -5.48
N CYS A 187 21.08 -5.78 -4.27
CA CYS A 187 22.48 -6.17 -4.06
C CYS A 187 22.76 -7.62 -4.51
N GLN A 188 21.75 -8.50 -4.45
CA GLN A 188 21.79 -9.87 -4.98
C GLN A 188 21.49 -9.95 -6.49
N GLY A 189 21.35 -8.82 -7.19
CA GLY A 189 21.03 -8.77 -8.62
C GLY A 189 19.55 -9.02 -8.94
N ILE A 190 18.69 -9.10 -7.94
CA ILE A 190 17.24 -9.32 -8.10
C ILE A 190 16.54 -7.97 -8.22
N SER A 191 15.84 -7.76 -9.34
CA SER A 191 15.03 -6.56 -9.59
C SER A 191 13.75 -6.59 -8.75
N ALA A 192 13.65 -5.72 -7.75
CA ALA A 192 12.51 -5.64 -6.85
C ALA A 192 11.71 -4.34 -7.06
N LEU A 193 10.46 -4.46 -7.53
CA LEU A 193 9.56 -3.32 -7.76
C LEU A 193 8.50 -3.23 -6.67
N PHE A 194 8.50 -2.10 -5.94
CA PHE A 194 7.48 -1.82 -4.95
C PHE A 194 6.30 -1.10 -5.57
N LYS A 195 5.11 -1.54 -5.18
CA LYS A 195 3.87 -1.12 -5.81
C LYS A 195 2.77 -0.88 -4.80
N ASN A 196 2.41 0.40 -4.64
CA ASN A 196 1.31 0.77 -3.76
C ASN A 196 -0.02 0.26 -4.33
N ILE A 197 -0.76 -0.51 -3.54
CA ILE A 197 -2.06 -1.04 -3.96
C ILE A 197 -3.09 0.06 -4.27
N ASN A 198 -2.96 1.23 -3.66
CA ASN A 198 -3.86 2.36 -3.92
C ASN A 198 -3.66 2.93 -5.34
N ASP A 199 -2.50 2.68 -5.94
CA ASP A 199 -2.09 3.18 -7.25
C ASP A 199 -2.09 2.10 -8.35
N ILE A 200 -2.71 0.94 -8.08
CA ILE A 200 -2.92 -0.10 -9.10
C ILE A 200 -3.63 0.53 -10.31
N SER A 201 -2.96 0.44 -11.45
CA SER A 201 -3.35 1.04 -12.73
C SER A 201 -3.05 0.05 -13.87
N GLY A 202 -3.47 0.37 -15.09
CA GLY A 202 -3.19 -0.48 -16.27
C GLY A 202 -1.69 -0.74 -16.53
N SER A 203 -0.79 0.07 -15.93
CA SER A 203 0.67 -0.17 -16.01
C SER A 203 1.12 -1.43 -15.26
N PHE A 204 0.44 -1.80 -14.18
CA PHE A 204 0.73 -3.03 -13.42
C PHE A 204 0.45 -4.27 -14.26
N ALA A 205 -0.74 -4.32 -14.86
CA ALA A 205 -1.15 -5.41 -15.73
C ALA A 205 -0.23 -5.52 -16.96
N GLY A 206 0.23 -4.39 -17.49
CA GLY A 206 1.21 -4.35 -18.58
C GLY A 206 2.55 -4.97 -18.20
N TYR A 207 3.03 -4.73 -16.97
CA TYR A 207 4.27 -5.34 -16.48
C TYR A 207 4.12 -6.86 -16.32
N LEU A 208 3.08 -7.31 -15.59
CA LEU A 208 2.81 -8.74 -15.40
C LEU A 208 2.64 -9.49 -16.72
N ARG A 209 2.14 -8.85 -17.77
CA ARG A 209 1.97 -9.50 -19.07
C ARG A 209 3.30 -9.73 -19.81
N ASN A 210 4.25 -8.80 -19.67
CA ASN A 210 5.43 -8.74 -20.55
C ASN A 210 6.70 -9.25 -19.88
N GLU A 211 6.76 -9.22 -18.55
CA GLU A 211 7.94 -9.59 -17.78
C GLU A 211 7.65 -10.81 -16.91
N LYS A 212 8.60 -11.76 -16.86
CA LYS A 212 8.54 -12.87 -15.91
C LYS A 212 8.90 -12.36 -14.53
N CYS A 213 8.00 -12.49 -13.56
CA CYS A 213 8.24 -12.01 -12.20
C CYS A 213 7.48 -12.81 -11.15
N ALA A 214 7.97 -12.86 -9.91
CA ALA A 214 7.16 -13.26 -8.77
C ALA A 214 6.29 -12.07 -8.32
N LEU A 215 5.00 -12.31 -8.04
CA LEU A 215 4.13 -11.35 -7.37
C LEU A 215 4.04 -11.68 -5.88
N CYS A 216 4.47 -10.76 -5.03
CA CYS A 216 4.36 -10.84 -3.58
C CYS A 216 3.34 -9.81 -3.09
N LEU A 217 2.28 -10.29 -2.45
CA LEU A 217 1.21 -9.51 -1.86
C LEU A 217 1.39 -9.46 -0.34
N ILE A 218 1.32 -8.27 0.27
CA ILE A 218 1.43 -8.10 1.72
C ILE A 218 0.13 -7.52 2.25
N SER A 219 -0.43 -8.17 3.26
CA SER A 219 -1.68 -7.75 3.90
C SER A 219 -1.58 -7.82 5.42
N VAL A 220 -1.87 -6.71 6.09
CA VAL A 220 -1.99 -6.60 7.57
C VAL A 220 -3.47 -6.71 8.01
N TYR A 221 -4.43 -6.71 7.08
CA TYR A 221 -5.86 -6.69 7.41
C TYR A 221 -6.71 -7.40 6.36
N LYS A 222 -7.62 -8.29 6.77
CA LYS A 222 -8.51 -9.03 5.88
C LYS A 222 -9.28 -8.23 4.82
N GLY A 223 -9.69 -6.99 5.12
CA GLY A 223 -10.44 -6.16 4.17
C GLY A 223 -9.57 -5.56 3.07
N TRP A 224 -8.28 -5.84 3.08
CA TRP A 224 -7.31 -5.46 2.05
C TRP A 224 -7.49 -6.26 0.75
N TYR A 225 -7.97 -7.52 0.82
CA TYR A 225 -8.10 -8.38 -0.35
C TYR A 225 -9.39 -8.07 -1.13
N THR A 226 -9.36 -6.96 -1.89
CA THR A 226 -10.48 -6.51 -2.72
C THR A 226 -10.53 -7.24 -4.06
N GLU A 227 -11.62 -7.03 -4.83
CA GLU A 227 -11.76 -7.60 -6.18
C GLU A 227 -10.63 -7.17 -7.13
N GLU A 228 -10.07 -5.98 -6.96
CA GLU A 228 -8.94 -5.51 -7.78
C GLU A 228 -7.65 -6.28 -7.46
N ILE A 229 -7.39 -6.56 -6.18
CA ILE A 229 -6.25 -7.39 -5.77
C ILE A 229 -6.44 -8.82 -6.26
N ARG A 230 -7.65 -9.37 -6.13
CA ARG A 230 -8.00 -10.68 -6.69
C ARG A 230 -7.78 -10.72 -8.19
N THR A 231 -8.18 -9.68 -8.92
CA THR A 231 -7.96 -9.57 -10.36
C THR A 231 -6.46 -9.56 -10.69
N LEU A 232 -5.64 -8.83 -9.93
CA LEU A 232 -4.19 -8.78 -10.09
C LEU A 232 -3.55 -10.17 -9.87
N ALA A 233 -3.93 -10.86 -8.80
CA ALA A 233 -3.46 -12.22 -8.50
C ALA A 233 -3.83 -13.21 -9.61
N ASN A 234 -5.08 -13.17 -10.08
CA ASN A 234 -5.56 -14.02 -11.17
C ASN A 234 -4.83 -13.76 -12.48
N GLN A 235 -4.50 -12.51 -12.80
CA GLN A 235 -3.69 -12.17 -13.97
C GLN A 235 -2.27 -12.72 -13.85
N ALA A 236 -1.63 -12.57 -12.70
CA ALA A 236 -0.30 -13.14 -12.47
C ALA A 236 -0.30 -14.66 -12.68
N LYS A 237 -1.31 -15.37 -12.15
CA LYS A 237 -1.49 -16.82 -12.40
C LYS A 237 -1.72 -17.17 -13.86
N GLN A 238 -2.54 -16.40 -14.57
CA GLN A 238 -2.76 -16.58 -16.02
C GLN A 238 -1.47 -16.44 -16.83
N TYR A 239 -0.53 -15.62 -16.35
CA TYR A 239 0.80 -15.46 -16.95
C TYR A 239 1.87 -16.39 -16.35
N HIS A 240 1.47 -17.36 -15.53
CA HIS A 240 2.33 -18.34 -14.86
C HIS A 240 3.40 -17.73 -13.95
N HIS A 241 3.10 -16.59 -13.35
CA HIS A 241 3.92 -15.98 -12.33
C HIS A 241 3.59 -16.57 -10.95
N PRO A 242 4.59 -16.92 -10.14
CA PRO A 242 4.37 -17.30 -8.75
C PRO A 242 3.67 -16.17 -7.99
N VAL A 243 2.58 -16.49 -7.29
CA VAL A 243 1.84 -15.55 -6.45
C VAL A 243 1.96 -15.95 -4.98
N ILE A 244 2.62 -15.09 -4.21
CA ILE A 244 2.89 -15.26 -2.78
C ILE A 244 2.06 -14.24 -2.00
N LEU A 245 1.44 -14.67 -0.90
CA LEU A 245 0.69 -13.81 0.01
C LEU A 245 1.25 -13.89 1.42
N PHE A 246 1.64 -12.74 1.99
CA PHE A 246 1.82 -12.56 3.43
C PHE A 246 0.52 -12.01 4.02
N THR A 247 -0.06 -12.70 5.00
CA THR A 247 -1.32 -12.28 5.65
C THR A 247 -1.32 -12.53 7.16
N GLN A 248 -1.97 -11.64 7.92
CA GLN A 248 -2.31 -11.91 9.32
C GLN A 248 -3.55 -12.78 9.49
N ASP A 249 -4.41 -12.80 8.47
CA ASP A 249 -5.71 -13.44 8.54
C ASP A 249 -5.71 -14.65 7.58
N GLU A 250 -5.80 -15.85 8.16
CA GLU A 250 -5.84 -17.14 7.43
C GLU A 250 -7.00 -17.21 6.43
N ALA A 251 -8.11 -16.50 6.73
CA ALA A 251 -9.34 -16.56 5.96
C ALA A 251 -9.26 -15.93 4.55
N VAL A 252 -8.13 -15.32 4.18
CA VAL A 252 -7.99 -14.54 2.94
C VAL A 252 -7.59 -15.38 1.72
N ALA A 253 -7.09 -16.63 1.85
CA ALA A 253 -6.58 -17.34 0.67
C ALA A 253 -6.65 -18.88 0.72
N SER A 254 -7.06 -19.46 -0.42
CA SER A 254 -6.50 -20.75 -0.84
C SER A 254 -6.34 -20.86 -2.36
N ASP A 255 -7.32 -20.44 -3.17
CA ASP A 255 -7.34 -20.88 -4.58
C ASP A 255 -6.50 -20.00 -5.53
N ASP A 256 -6.34 -18.72 -5.21
CA ASP A 256 -5.68 -17.73 -6.09
C ASP A 256 -4.19 -17.52 -5.76
N MET A 257 -3.63 -18.23 -4.77
CA MET A 257 -2.25 -18.07 -4.31
C MET A 257 -1.48 -19.38 -4.49
N ASP A 258 -0.20 -19.30 -4.88
CA ASP A 258 0.68 -20.46 -4.92
C ASP A 258 1.29 -20.74 -3.54
N LEU A 259 1.52 -19.69 -2.75
CA LEU A 259 2.06 -19.79 -1.39
C LEU A 259 1.45 -18.73 -0.49
N VAL A 260 0.95 -19.16 0.67
CA VAL A 260 0.43 -18.28 1.73
C VAL A 260 1.29 -18.40 2.98
N PHE A 261 1.83 -17.27 3.44
CA PHE A 261 2.61 -17.13 4.66
C PHE A 261 1.82 -16.36 5.72
N THR A 262 1.46 -17.03 6.79
CA THR A 262 0.65 -16.47 7.88
C THR A 262 1.56 -15.94 8.99
N TYR A 263 1.26 -14.75 9.53
CA TYR A 263 2.11 -14.09 10.52
C TYR A 263 1.31 -13.27 11.55
N GLY A 264 1.95 -12.88 12.65
CA GLY A 264 1.32 -12.08 13.70
C GLY A 264 0.11 -12.74 14.36
N ILE A 265 -0.78 -11.91 14.91
CA ILE A 265 -2.01 -12.36 15.57
C ILE A 265 -3.22 -12.04 14.67
N PRO A 266 -4.04 -13.03 14.28
CA PRO A 266 -5.24 -12.81 13.47
C PRO A 266 -6.19 -11.77 14.08
N GLY A 267 -6.73 -10.89 13.24
CA GLY A 267 -7.64 -9.82 13.66
C GLY A 267 -7.01 -8.71 14.53
N SER A 268 -5.70 -8.74 14.80
CA SER A 268 -5.02 -7.63 15.47
C SER A 268 -5.03 -6.35 14.62
N ILE A 269 -5.00 -5.19 15.27
CA ILE A 269 -5.18 -3.89 14.59
C ILE A 269 -3.85 -3.13 14.61
N ASN A 270 -3.11 -3.15 13.49
CA ASN A 270 -1.78 -2.54 13.29
C ASN A 270 -0.61 -3.20 14.02
N ASP A 271 -0.80 -4.34 14.69
CA ASP A 271 0.33 -4.99 15.37
C ASP A 271 1.15 -5.87 14.42
N GLY A 272 0.62 -6.22 13.23
CA GLY A 272 1.34 -6.97 12.21
C GLY A 272 2.56 -6.25 11.62
N TYR A 273 2.65 -4.93 11.73
CA TYR A 273 3.81 -4.20 11.22
C TYR A 273 5.11 -4.54 11.96
N TYR A 274 5.03 -4.91 13.26
CA TYR A 274 6.20 -5.42 13.99
C TYR A 274 6.68 -6.74 13.39
N SER A 275 5.74 -7.64 13.08
CA SER A 275 5.99 -8.93 12.45
C SER A 275 6.58 -8.79 11.05
N LEU A 276 6.05 -7.89 10.22
CA LEU A 276 6.53 -7.69 8.86
C LEU A 276 7.98 -7.23 8.83
N HIS A 277 8.37 -6.30 9.71
CA HIS A 277 9.77 -5.90 9.86
C HIS A 277 10.67 -7.08 10.22
N TYR A 278 10.28 -7.87 11.23
CA TYR A 278 11.02 -9.07 11.62
C TYR A 278 11.18 -10.07 10.47
N LEU A 279 10.11 -10.33 9.70
CA LEU A 279 10.14 -11.25 8.56
C LEU A 279 11.02 -10.72 7.43
N ALA A 280 10.94 -9.43 7.12
CA ALA A 280 11.79 -8.80 6.11
C ALA A 280 13.27 -8.92 6.48
N ASP A 281 13.63 -8.70 7.74
CA ASP A 281 15.01 -8.87 8.24
C ASP A 281 15.47 -10.33 8.14
N MET A 282 14.62 -11.28 8.51
CA MET A 282 14.94 -12.70 8.34
C MET A 282 15.18 -13.09 6.88
N MET A 283 14.29 -12.67 5.98
CA MET A 283 14.43 -12.93 4.54
C MET A 283 15.70 -12.27 3.99
N SER A 284 16.03 -11.06 4.46
CA SER A 284 17.27 -10.37 4.11
C SER A 284 18.48 -11.19 4.53
N ALA A 285 18.53 -11.67 5.77
CA ALA A 285 19.61 -12.54 6.23
C ALA A 285 19.70 -13.85 5.43
N MET A 286 18.55 -14.47 5.12
CA MET A 286 18.49 -15.71 4.32
C MET A 286 19.05 -15.55 2.91
N LEU A 287 18.90 -14.37 2.28
CA LEU A 287 19.50 -14.11 0.96
C LEU A 287 21.01 -14.38 0.94
N TYR A 288 21.71 -14.04 2.04
CA TYR A 288 23.16 -14.15 2.17
C TYR A 288 23.65 -15.48 2.78
N LEU A 289 22.76 -16.29 3.34
CA LEU A 289 23.12 -17.58 3.95
C LEU A 289 23.12 -18.75 2.96
N GLU A 290 22.28 -18.68 1.93
CA GLU A 290 22.24 -19.69 0.88
C GLU A 290 23.26 -19.36 -0.22
N GLU A 291 24.44 -19.99 -0.14
CA GLU A 291 25.44 -20.12 -1.22
C GLU A 291 25.04 -21.21 -2.23
#